data_AF-A0A8J8M8T8-F1
#
_entry.id   AF-A0A8J8M8T8-F1
#
_cell.length_a   1.000
_cell.length_b   1.000
_cell.length_c   1.000
_cell.angle_alpha   90.00
_cell.angle_beta   90.00
_cell.angle_gamma   90.00
#
_symmetry.space_group_name_H-M   'P 1'
#
loop_
_entity.id
_entity.type
_entity.pdbx_description
1 polymer ?
#
loop_
_entity_poly.entity_id
_entity_poly.type
_entity_poly.pdbx_seq_one_letter_code
_entity_poly.pdbx_strand_id
1 'polypeptide(L)'
;MKQAKVVISTSLDPWKNLSIEEYLVRNLEEDQCVLYLWKNDKTVVVGKNQNPWRECNISLLEDEGVKLSRRITGGGAVYHGLGNLNFSFVINKSDYDLERQLKVILNMCEKLGIHGKLTGRNDLTVDDKKFSGNAFYHGKKVSLHHGTLLINENMSNLARYLNVSKEKISSKGVKSVKSRVTNLASFYEGLSTEIVSDMCIKSFADEYAHGSDGIIIEKDPEWFNNEDINGLYEKNASWDWRYGKAAKFQVLLETRFNWGEIQIHINTKNAIIDEVAIYSDCLDQDFIGLLPDMFIQEKYNSSIIAHKLRNNKLSQGRQKMLEDIADWIENKKF
;
A
#
# COMPACT_ATOMS: atom_id res chain seq x y z
N MET A 1 -9.46 -14.28 25.92
CA MET A 1 -9.47 -12.96 25.29
C MET A 1 -8.24 -12.88 24.42
N LYS A 2 -8.35 -12.33 23.20
CA LYS A 2 -7.18 -12.15 22.34
C LYS A 2 -6.29 -11.05 22.93
N GLN A 3 -4.98 -11.23 22.86
CA GLN A 3 -4.02 -10.27 23.38
C GLN A 3 -3.91 -9.10 22.40
N ALA A 4 -4.33 -7.92 22.85
CA ALA A 4 -4.18 -6.67 22.11
C ALA A 4 -2.81 -6.07 22.43
N LYS A 5 -2.00 -5.84 21.39
CA LYS A 5 -0.63 -5.33 21.52
C LYS A 5 -0.44 -4.09 20.67
N VAL A 6 0.24 -3.09 21.22
CA VAL A 6 0.70 -1.91 20.51
C VAL A 6 2.21 -1.99 20.40
N VAL A 7 2.73 -1.81 19.19
CA VAL A 7 4.17 -1.68 18.92
C VAL A 7 4.41 -0.28 18.37
N ILE A 8 5.44 0.41 18.86
CA ILE A 8 5.78 1.76 18.43
C ILE A 8 7.24 1.79 17.98
N SER A 9 7.49 2.34 16.78
CA SER A 9 8.84 2.61 16.29
C SER A 9 9.15 4.11 16.30
N THR A 10 10.28 4.48 16.90
CA THR A 10 10.83 5.84 16.80
C THR A 10 11.78 6.02 15.61
N SER A 11 12.14 4.94 14.92
CA SER A 11 12.92 5.01 13.70
C SER A 11 12.17 5.75 12.61
N LEU A 12 12.86 6.64 11.91
CA LEU A 12 12.36 7.35 10.72
C LEU A 12 12.81 6.68 9.41
N ASP A 13 13.56 5.58 9.50
CA ASP A 13 14.05 4.86 8.33
C ASP A 13 12.96 3.96 7.75
N PRO A 14 12.47 4.25 6.53
CA PRO A 14 11.38 3.47 5.94
C PRO A 14 11.74 2.00 5.69
N TRP A 15 13.01 1.68 5.43
CA TRP A 15 13.42 0.30 5.22
C TRP A 15 13.35 -0.50 6.52
N LYS A 16 13.73 0.12 7.65
CA LYS A 16 13.61 -0.49 8.97
C LYS A 16 12.15 -0.70 9.37
N ASN A 17 11.32 0.34 9.23
CA ASN A 17 9.92 0.25 9.64
C ASN A 17 9.12 -0.77 8.81
N LEU A 18 9.36 -0.83 7.49
CA LEU A 18 8.75 -1.86 6.64
C LEU A 18 9.27 -3.27 6.96
N SER A 19 10.53 -3.41 7.40
CA SER A 19 11.05 -4.70 7.87
C SER A 19 10.38 -5.15 9.17
N ILE A 20 10.14 -4.23 10.11
CA ILE A 20 9.42 -4.52 11.36
C ILE A 20 7.98 -4.91 11.05
N GLU A 21 7.28 -4.17 10.18
CA GLU A 21 5.92 -4.50 9.74
C GLU A 21 5.85 -5.91 9.14
N GLU A 22 6.76 -6.24 8.22
CA GLU A 22 6.80 -7.56 7.59
C GLU A 22 7.18 -8.66 8.59
N TYR A 23 8.06 -8.39 9.55
CA TYR A 23 8.39 -9.31 10.63
C TYR A 23 7.16 -9.61 11.49
N LEU A 24 6.38 -8.59 11.87
CA LEU A 24 5.12 -8.76 12.60
C LEU A 24 4.12 -9.62 11.81
N VAL A 25 4.01 -9.42 10.50
CA VAL A 25 3.14 -10.24 9.64
C VAL A 25 3.57 -11.70 9.62
N ARG A 26 4.88 -11.97 9.63
CA ARG A 26 5.44 -13.33 9.58
C ARG A 26 5.35 -14.08 10.91
N ASN A 27 5.38 -13.36 12.03
CA ASN A 27 5.54 -13.92 13.37
C ASN A 27 4.35 -13.62 14.31
N LEU A 28 3.21 -13.20 13.78
CA LEU A 28 2.00 -12.98 14.59
C LEU A 28 1.55 -14.28 15.25
N GLU A 29 1.33 -14.26 16.56
CA GLU A 29 0.78 -15.39 17.31
C GLU A 29 -0.75 -15.53 17.08
N GLU A 30 -1.29 -16.75 17.20
CA GLU A 30 -2.68 -17.06 16.82
C GLU A 30 -3.74 -16.31 17.66
N ASP A 31 -3.40 -15.86 18.86
CA ASP A 31 -4.27 -15.13 19.77
C ASP A 31 -3.94 -13.62 19.86
N GLN A 32 -3.07 -13.11 18.99
CA GLN A 32 -2.67 -11.69 18.99
C GLN A 32 -3.38 -10.82 17.95
N CYS A 33 -3.57 -9.56 18.33
CA CYS A 33 -3.86 -8.46 17.42
C CYS A 33 -2.90 -7.31 17.71
N VAL A 34 -2.12 -6.91 16.70
CA VAL A 34 -1.10 -5.88 16.85
C VAL A 34 -1.52 -4.61 16.13
N LEU A 35 -1.48 -3.47 16.83
CA LEU A 35 -1.42 -2.13 16.25
C LEU A 35 0.03 -1.65 16.26
N TYR A 36 0.63 -1.50 15.08
CA TYR A 36 1.96 -0.94 14.91
C TYR A 36 1.88 0.52 14.47
N LEU A 37 2.48 1.45 15.23
CA LEU A 37 2.53 2.88 14.93
C LEU A 37 3.96 3.31 14.61
N TRP A 38 4.13 4.03 13.49
CA TRP A 38 5.45 4.34 12.95
C TRP A 38 5.43 5.55 12.01
N LYS A 39 6.59 6.19 11.83
CA LYS A 39 6.76 7.36 10.94
C LYS A 39 7.96 7.14 10.04
N ASN A 40 7.94 7.72 8.85
CA ASN A 40 9.12 7.84 8.00
C ASN A 40 9.38 9.31 7.76
N ASP A 41 10.63 9.68 7.51
CA ASP A 41 10.95 11.01 6.99
C ASP A 41 11.38 10.93 5.53
N LYS A 42 11.08 11.98 4.77
CA LYS A 42 11.45 12.16 3.35
C LYS A 42 11.44 10.86 2.55
N THR A 43 10.26 10.24 2.44
CA THR A 43 10.16 8.92 1.80
C THR A 43 9.03 8.90 0.77
N VAL A 44 9.27 8.30 -0.39
CA VAL A 44 8.21 7.82 -1.28
C VAL A 44 8.07 6.32 -1.15
N VAL A 45 6.86 5.85 -0.82
CA VAL A 45 6.53 4.42 -0.71
C VAL A 45 5.68 4.00 -1.88
N VAL A 46 6.20 3.09 -2.72
CA VAL A 46 5.48 2.50 -3.85
C VAL A 46 4.85 1.15 -3.47
N GLY A 47 3.70 0.82 -4.09
CA GLY A 47 3.07 -0.49 -3.94
C GLY A 47 3.90 -1.61 -4.53
N LYS A 48 3.68 -2.84 -4.07
CA LYS A 48 4.48 -4.02 -4.45
C LYS A 48 4.68 -4.18 -5.95
N ASN A 49 3.63 -3.95 -6.74
CA ASN A 49 3.66 -4.15 -8.19
C ASN A 49 3.75 -2.84 -8.99
N GLN A 50 4.08 -1.71 -8.37
CA GLN A 50 4.21 -0.45 -9.10
C GLN A 50 5.56 -0.32 -9.79
N ASN A 51 5.58 0.38 -10.93
CA ASN A 51 6.81 0.79 -11.62
C ASN A 51 7.31 2.12 -11.02
N PRO A 52 8.40 2.14 -10.23
CA PRO A 52 8.81 3.35 -9.52
C PRO A 52 9.30 4.44 -10.47
N TRP A 53 9.92 4.10 -11.60
CA TRP A 53 10.35 5.08 -12.60
C TRP A 53 9.17 5.79 -13.26
N ARG A 54 8.04 5.12 -13.38
CA ARG A 54 6.80 5.74 -13.87
C ARG A 54 6.10 6.56 -12.81
N GLU A 55 6.03 6.05 -11.58
CA GLU A 55 5.25 6.66 -10.50
C GLU A 55 5.97 7.82 -9.81
N CYS A 56 7.30 7.90 -9.91
CA CYS A 56 8.11 8.82 -9.13
C CYS A 56 9.16 9.53 -9.98
N ASN A 57 9.50 10.76 -9.61
CA ASN A 57 10.65 11.45 -10.19
C ASN A 57 11.93 10.99 -9.48
N ILE A 58 12.47 9.84 -9.91
CA ILE A 58 13.62 9.18 -9.25
C ILE A 58 14.84 10.08 -9.11
N SER A 59 15.20 10.84 -10.15
CA SER A 59 16.32 11.78 -10.08
C SER A 59 16.11 12.84 -9.00
N LEU A 60 14.90 13.40 -8.90
CA LEU A 60 14.57 14.37 -7.85
C LEU A 60 14.59 13.74 -6.46
N LEU A 61 14.20 12.47 -6.32
CA LEU A 61 14.30 11.77 -5.03
C LEU A 61 15.76 11.70 -4.58
N GLU A 62 16.65 11.28 -5.49
CA GLU A 62 18.08 11.13 -5.22
C GLU A 62 18.73 12.49 -4.90
N ASP A 63 18.44 13.52 -5.70
CA ASP A 63 18.99 14.88 -5.53
C ASP A 63 18.60 15.51 -4.19
N GLU A 64 17.40 15.24 -3.67
CA GLU A 64 16.89 15.84 -2.43
C GLU A 64 16.97 14.91 -1.21
N GLY A 65 17.62 13.75 -1.37
CA GLY A 65 17.79 12.76 -0.29
C GLY A 65 16.47 12.13 0.17
N VAL A 66 15.47 12.05 -0.71
CA VAL A 66 14.20 11.37 -0.45
C VAL A 66 14.38 9.88 -0.74
N LYS A 67 14.10 9.02 0.24
CA LYS A 67 14.21 7.57 0.09
C LYS A 67 13.06 7.01 -0.74
N LEU A 68 13.36 6.12 -1.67
CA LEU A 68 12.37 5.23 -2.27
C LEU A 68 12.25 3.94 -1.43
N SER A 69 11.03 3.48 -1.19
CA SER A 69 10.74 2.20 -0.55
C SER A 69 9.61 1.46 -1.27
N ARG A 70 9.68 0.13 -1.32
CA ARG A 70 8.60 -0.72 -1.82
C ARG A 70 8.01 -1.52 -0.68
N ARG A 71 6.68 -1.45 -0.51
CA ARG A 71 5.94 -2.22 0.50
C ARG A 71 5.42 -3.54 -0.08
N ILE A 72 5.03 -4.47 0.80
CA ILE A 72 4.49 -5.78 0.42
C ILE A 72 3.01 -5.75 0.00
N THR A 73 2.29 -4.66 0.30
CA THR A 73 0.88 -4.46 -0.09
C THR A 73 0.77 -3.84 -1.49
N GLY A 74 -0.43 -3.93 -2.08
CA GLY A 74 -0.74 -3.27 -3.36
C GLY A 74 -1.00 -1.77 -3.21
N GLY A 75 -1.63 -1.18 -4.22
CA GLY A 75 -2.02 0.23 -4.21
C GLY A 75 -0.99 1.19 -4.82
N GLY A 76 -1.31 2.49 -4.74
CA GLY A 76 -0.54 3.58 -5.36
C GLY A 76 0.68 4.07 -4.56
N ALA A 77 1.44 4.98 -5.16
CA ALA A 77 2.60 5.60 -4.52
C ALA A 77 2.15 6.74 -3.59
N VAL A 78 2.81 6.87 -2.44
CA VAL A 78 2.52 7.90 -1.43
C VAL A 78 3.81 8.50 -0.89
N TYR A 79 3.76 9.76 -0.45
CA TYR A 79 4.87 10.43 0.21
C TYR A 79 4.65 10.47 1.73
N HIS A 80 5.69 10.15 2.49
CA HIS A 80 5.72 10.23 3.95
C HIS A 80 6.77 11.26 4.38
N GLY A 81 6.37 12.18 5.26
CA GLY A 81 7.26 13.03 6.03
C GLY A 81 6.88 12.99 7.52
N LEU A 82 7.45 13.91 8.31
CA LEU A 82 7.22 13.97 9.74
C LEU A 82 5.78 14.33 10.15
N GLY A 83 5.01 14.95 9.25
CA GLY A 83 3.61 15.30 9.49
C GLY A 83 2.63 14.16 9.17
N ASN A 84 3.14 13.00 8.78
CA ASN A 84 2.39 11.80 8.44
C ASN A 84 2.66 10.68 9.45
N LEU A 85 1.60 10.18 10.11
CA LEU A 85 1.67 8.98 10.96
C LEU A 85 1.21 7.76 10.16
N ASN A 86 1.92 6.64 10.26
CA ASN A 86 1.50 5.37 9.71
C ASN A 86 0.97 4.46 10.84
N PHE A 87 -0.03 3.66 10.50
CA PHE A 87 -0.55 2.62 11.37
C PHE A 87 -0.64 1.30 10.60
N SER A 88 -0.46 0.20 11.30
CA SER A 88 -0.61 -1.14 10.74
C SER A 88 -1.34 -2.04 11.73
N PHE A 89 -2.50 -2.55 11.34
CA PHE A 89 -3.18 -3.64 12.02
C PHE A 89 -2.65 -4.97 11.46
N VAL A 90 -1.95 -5.74 12.29
CA VAL A 90 -1.50 -7.09 11.98
C VAL A 90 -2.36 -8.06 12.80
N ILE A 91 -3.17 -8.85 12.11
CA ILE A 91 -4.23 -9.63 12.74
C ILE A 91 -4.40 -10.98 12.04
N ASN A 92 -4.81 -12.00 12.79
CA ASN A 92 -5.20 -13.27 12.22
C ASN A 92 -6.34 -13.09 11.21
N LYS A 93 -6.25 -13.80 10.09
CA LYS A 93 -7.15 -13.67 8.95
C LYS A 93 -8.60 -14.02 9.30
N SER A 94 -8.81 -14.96 10.21
CA SER A 94 -10.13 -15.31 10.75
C SER A 94 -10.81 -14.15 11.48
N ASP A 95 -10.02 -13.17 11.94
CA ASP A 95 -10.46 -12.09 12.80
C ASP A 95 -10.41 -10.73 12.09
N TYR A 96 -9.95 -10.74 10.84
CA TYR A 96 -9.84 -9.55 10.05
C TYR A 96 -11.24 -9.02 9.70
N ASP A 97 -11.54 -7.82 10.17
CA ASP A 97 -12.75 -7.08 9.86
C ASP A 97 -12.40 -5.61 9.59
N LEU A 98 -12.43 -5.23 8.31
CA LEU A 98 -12.07 -3.90 7.84
C LEU A 98 -12.86 -2.80 8.55
N GLU A 99 -14.16 -3.00 8.78
CA GLU A 99 -14.99 -2.01 9.45
C GLU A 99 -14.52 -1.81 10.89
N ARG A 100 -14.20 -2.91 11.58
CA ARG A 100 -13.67 -2.88 12.94
C ARG A 100 -12.31 -2.18 13.04
N GLN A 101 -11.38 -2.46 12.11
CA GLN A 101 -10.09 -1.78 12.12
C GLN A 101 -10.22 -0.29 11.81
N LEU A 102 -11.04 0.08 10.82
CA LEU A 102 -11.27 1.49 10.50
C LEU A 102 -12.03 2.22 11.61
N LYS A 103 -12.89 1.53 12.35
CA LYS A 103 -13.57 2.09 13.52
C LYS A 103 -12.59 2.57 14.58
N VAL A 104 -11.42 1.94 14.77
CA VAL A 104 -10.36 2.46 15.65
C VAL A 104 -9.91 3.86 15.22
N ILE A 105 -9.69 4.05 13.92
CA ILE A 105 -9.24 5.33 13.36
C ILE A 105 -10.36 6.37 13.40
N LEU A 106 -11.59 5.98 13.09
CA LEU A 106 -12.76 6.87 13.15
C LEU A 106 -13.08 7.28 14.58
N ASN A 107 -13.01 6.38 15.56
CA ASN A 107 -13.18 6.69 16.98
C ASN A 107 -12.08 7.63 17.48
N MET A 108 -10.83 7.47 17.00
CA MET A 108 -9.75 8.43 17.28
C MET A 108 -10.12 9.83 16.77
N CYS A 109 -10.64 9.93 15.54
CA CYS A 109 -11.08 11.20 14.98
C CYS A 109 -12.25 11.80 15.79
N GLU A 110 -13.23 10.98 16.16
CA GLU A 110 -14.41 11.40 16.94
C GLU A 110 -14.02 11.97 18.31
N LYS A 111 -13.05 11.36 19.00
CA LYS A 111 -12.50 11.88 20.27
C LYS A 111 -11.82 13.25 20.11
N LEU A 112 -11.40 13.60 18.89
CA LEU A 112 -10.84 14.91 18.54
C LEU A 112 -11.91 15.86 17.96
N GLY A 113 -13.19 15.46 17.92
CA GLY A 113 -14.26 16.24 17.30
C GLY A 113 -14.20 16.28 15.76
N ILE A 114 -13.49 15.34 15.15
CA ILE A 114 -13.32 15.24 13.69
C ILE A 114 -14.20 14.11 13.17
N HIS A 115 -15.22 14.45 12.37
CA HIS A 115 -16.16 13.48 11.82
C HIS A 115 -15.66 12.90 10.49
N GLY A 116 -14.86 11.84 10.58
CA GLY A 116 -14.37 11.10 9.42
C GLY A 116 -15.37 10.08 8.88
N LYS A 117 -15.26 9.71 7.60
CA LYS A 117 -16.00 8.59 6.98
C LYS A 117 -15.12 7.81 6.01
N LEU A 118 -15.42 6.52 5.87
CA LEU A 118 -14.87 5.68 4.80
C LEU A 118 -15.52 6.06 3.46
N THR A 119 -14.68 6.18 2.43
CA THR A 119 -15.12 6.42 1.05
C THR A 119 -14.37 5.52 0.08
N GLY A 120 -15.05 5.13 -1.00
CA GLY A 120 -14.47 4.27 -2.02
C GLY A 120 -14.04 2.92 -1.44
N ARG A 121 -12.82 2.50 -1.77
CA ARG A 121 -12.28 1.18 -1.39
C ARG A 121 -11.31 1.23 -0.20
N ASN A 122 -10.69 2.39 0.04
CA ASN A 122 -9.52 2.48 0.93
C ASN A 122 -9.21 3.89 1.45
N ASP A 123 -10.11 4.86 1.32
CA ASP A 123 -9.84 6.25 1.69
C ASP A 123 -10.70 6.67 2.88
N LEU A 124 -10.10 7.30 3.90
CA LEU A 124 -10.86 8.02 4.92
C LEU A 124 -10.85 9.51 4.61
N THR A 125 -12.02 10.13 4.74
CA THR A 125 -12.25 11.54 4.38
C THR A 125 -12.93 12.28 5.52
N VAL A 126 -12.65 13.58 5.61
CA VAL A 126 -13.38 14.57 6.41
C VAL A 126 -13.73 15.71 5.46
N ASP A 127 -14.99 16.15 5.46
CA ASP A 127 -15.53 17.12 4.49
C ASP A 127 -15.17 16.78 3.02
N ASP A 128 -15.30 15.49 2.67
CA ASP A 128 -14.95 14.91 1.36
C ASP A 128 -13.48 15.08 0.93
N LYS A 129 -12.61 15.50 1.85
CA LYS A 129 -11.16 15.56 1.66
C LYS A 129 -10.49 14.39 2.37
N LYS A 130 -9.69 13.64 1.62
CA LYS A 130 -8.94 12.48 2.09
C LYS A 130 -7.85 12.89 3.09
N PHE A 131 -7.85 12.27 4.26
CA PHE A 131 -6.76 12.39 5.23
C PHE A 131 -6.02 11.07 5.46
N SER A 132 -6.57 9.95 4.97
CA SER A 132 -5.96 8.62 5.10
C SER A 132 -6.08 7.81 3.82
N GLY A 133 -4.99 7.16 3.41
CA GLY A 133 -4.99 6.12 2.40
C GLY A 133 -4.62 4.77 3.00
N ASN A 134 -5.36 3.72 2.63
CA ASN A 134 -5.21 2.38 3.20
C ASN A 134 -4.76 1.38 2.12
N ALA A 135 -4.01 0.36 2.53
CA ALA A 135 -3.64 -0.77 1.70
C ALA A 135 -3.62 -2.06 2.51
N PHE A 136 -3.72 -3.18 1.80
CA PHE A 136 -4.04 -4.47 2.41
C PHE A 136 -3.12 -5.57 1.87
N TYR A 137 -2.85 -6.54 2.74
CA TYR A 137 -2.24 -7.82 2.39
C TYR A 137 -3.01 -8.94 3.11
N HIS A 138 -3.37 -9.99 2.37
CA HIS A 138 -4.10 -11.12 2.90
C HIS A 138 -3.33 -12.42 2.66
N GLY A 139 -2.50 -12.79 3.62
CA GLY A 139 -1.75 -14.04 3.60
C GLY A 139 -2.64 -15.26 3.84
N LYS A 140 -1.99 -16.40 4.12
CA LYS A 140 -2.68 -17.65 4.47
C LYS A 140 -3.34 -17.56 5.85
N LYS A 141 -2.59 -17.10 6.86
CA LYS A 141 -3.02 -17.02 8.26
C LYS A 141 -3.21 -15.59 8.76
N VAL A 142 -2.48 -14.62 8.21
CA VAL A 142 -2.44 -13.23 8.72
C VAL A 142 -2.94 -12.27 7.65
N SER A 143 -3.68 -11.26 8.09
CA SER A 143 -4.03 -10.07 7.32
C SER A 143 -3.27 -8.87 7.88
N LEU A 144 -2.78 -8.03 6.97
CA LEU A 144 -2.21 -6.73 7.26
C LEU A 144 -3.13 -5.67 6.64
N HIS A 145 -3.57 -4.73 7.46
CA HIS A 145 -4.19 -3.49 7.03
C HIS A 145 -3.36 -2.34 7.57
N HIS A 146 -2.70 -1.62 6.67
CA HIS A 146 -1.99 -0.42 7.04
C HIS A 146 -2.52 0.81 6.32
N GLY A 147 -2.22 1.96 6.88
CA GLY A 147 -2.61 3.22 6.28
C GLY A 147 -1.77 4.37 6.79
N THR A 148 -2.01 5.50 6.15
CA THR A 148 -1.40 6.78 6.51
C THR A 148 -2.42 7.69 7.18
N LEU A 149 -1.96 8.62 7.99
CA LEU A 149 -2.76 9.71 8.56
C LEU A 149 -2.01 11.01 8.30
N LEU A 150 -2.59 11.86 7.45
CA LEU A 150 -2.12 13.21 7.19
C LEU A 150 -2.51 14.10 8.36
N ILE A 151 -1.55 14.35 9.26
CA ILE A 151 -1.80 15.09 10.50
C ILE A 151 -1.47 16.55 10.28
N ASN A 152 -0.21 16.84 9.96
CA ASN A 152 0.29 18.18 9.67
C ASN A 152 1.43 18.12 8.65
N GLU A 153 1.22 17.41 7.54
CA GLU A 153 2.22 17.20 6.50
C GLU A 153 2.34 18.41 5.56
N ASN A 154 3.53 18.61 5.00
CA ASN A 154 3.73 19.61 3.97
C ASN A 154 3.14 19.12 2.63
N MET A 155 1.95 19.62 2.31
CA MET A 155 1.21 19.26 1.09
C MET A 155 1.92 19.63 -0.22
N SER A 156 2.90 20.54 -0.20
CA SER A 156 3.69 20.84 -1.40
C SER A 156 4.54 19.64 -1.82
N ASN A 157 5.05 18.88 -0.85
CA ASN A 157 5.94 17.73 -1.09
C ASN A 157 5.16 16.52 -1.63
N LEU A 158 3.91 16.34 -1.19
CA LEU A 158 3.08 15.19 -1.59
C LEU A 158 2.93 15.04 -3.11
N ALA A 159 2.78 16.16 -3.83
CA ALA A 159 2.61 16.14 -5.29
C ALA A 159 3.93 16.34 -6.05
N ARG A 160 5.01 16.74 -5.38
CA ARG A 160 6.27 17.13 -6.02
C ARG A 160 7.05 15.93 -6.53
N TYR A 161 7.07 14.86 -5.75
CA TYR A 161 7.89 13.68 -5.99
C TYR A 161 7.20 12.59 -6.81
N LEU A 162 5.87 12.70 -6.97
CA LEU A 162 5.05 11.73 -7.67
C LEU A 162 4.78 12.20 -9.10
N ASN A 163 5.01 11.32 -10.07
CA ASN A 163 4.63 11.54 -11.45
C ASN A 163 3.13 11.27 -11.58
N VAL A 164 2.34 12.31 -11.88
CA VAL A 164 0.93 12.11 -12.19
C VAL A 164 0.81 11.67 -13.64
N SER A 165 0.32 10.45 -13.89
CA SER A 165 0.14 9.95 -15.26
C SER A 165 -0.79 10.86 -16.08
N LYS A 166 -0.53 11.00 -17.38
CA LYS A 166 -1.34 11.84 -18.29
C LYS A 166 -2.83 11.44 -18.27
N GLU A 167 -3.15 10.17 -18.05
CA GLU A 167 -4.54 9.69 -17.90
C GLU A 167 -5.19 10.06 -16.56
N LYS A 168 -4.45 10.07 -15.44
CA LYS A 168 -4.94 10.67 -14.19
C LYS A 168 -5.18 12.17 -14.36
N ILE A 169 -4.36 12.84 -15.17
CA ILE A 169 -4.54 14.26 -15.50
C ILE A 169 -5.73 14.48 -16.43
N SER A 170 -5.95 13.64 -17.45
CA SER A 170 -7.07 13.81 -18.38
C SER A 170 -8.42 13.46 -17.76
N SER A 171 -8.47 12.42 -16.92
CA SER A 171 -9.70 12.02 -16.23
C SER A 171 -10.02 12.89 -15.01
N LYS A 172 -9.00 13.47 -14.34
CA LYS A 172 -9.17 14.12 -13.03
C LYS A 172 -8.42 15.44 -12.84
N GLY A 173 -7.47 15.85 -13.69
CA GLY A 173 -6.73 17.12 -13.61
C GLY A 173 -5.73 17.24 -12.44
N VAL A 174 -4.52 17.78 -12.69
CA VAL A 174 -3.45 17.97 -11.65
C VAL A 174 -3.93 18.83 -10.47
N LYS A 175 -4.74 19.87 -10.73
CA LYS A 175 -5.34 20.71 -9.69
C LYS A 175 -6.25 19.92 -8.74
N SER A 176 -6.87 18.82 -9.19
CA SER A 176 -7.84 18.11 -8.36
C SER A 176 -7.22 17.11 -7.38
N VAL A 177 -5.96 16.68 -7.54
CA VAL A 177 -5.30 15.83 -6.54
C VAL A 177 -4.95 16.66 -5.29
N LYS A 178 -4.46 17.89 -5.48
CA LYS A 178 -4.20 18.84 -4.39
C LYS A 178 -5.48 19.29 -3.66
N SER A 179 -6.62 19.37 -4.35
CA SER A 179 -7.90 19.78 -3.75
C SER A 179 -8.63 18.67 -3.01
N ARG A 180 -8.10 17.43 -3.00
CA ARG A 180 -8.77 16.23 -2.47
C ARG A 180 -8.15 15.68 -1.20
N VAL A 181 -7.02 16.19 -0.74
CA VAL A 181 -6.37 15.72 0.50
C VAL A 181 -6.34 16.84 1.53
N THR A 182 -6.32 16.48 2.82
CA THR A 182 -6.29 17.45 3.91
C THR A 182 -5.50 16.92 5.09
N ASN A 183 -4.96 17.85 5.88
CA ASN A 183 -4.39 17.57 7.20
C ASN A 183 -5.49 17.59 8.25
N LEU A 184 -5.42 16.67 9.22
CA LEU A 184 -6.28 16.66 10.40
C LEU A 184 -6.07 17.91 11.27
N ALA A 185 -4.86 18.49 11.29
CA ALA A 185 -4.58 19.75 11.98
C ALA A 185 -5.39 20.96 11.43
N SER A 186 -6.02 20.83 10.26
CA SER A 186 -6.95 21.85 9.74
C SER A 186 -8.29 21.88 10.50
N PHE A 187 -8.59 20.83 11.27
CA PHE A 187 -9.85 20.65 12.02
C PHE A 187 -9.62 20.65 13.53
N TYR A 188 -8.38 20.49 13.98
CA TYR A 188 -7.99 20.54 15.37
C TYR A 188 -6.65 21.26 15.52
N GLU A 189 -6.65 22.44 16.13
CA GLU A 189 -5.44 23.25 16.30
C GLU A 189 -4.42 22.58 17.24
N GLY A 190 -3.14 22.66 16.90
CA GLY A 190 -2.06 22.09 17.71
C GLY A 190 -1.91 20.57 17.60
N LEU A 191 -2.62 19.91 16.67
CA LEU A 191 -2.52 18.47 16.49
C LEU A 191 -1.11 18.05 16.05
N SER A 192 -0.48 17.15 16.80
CA SER A 192 0.81 16.55 16.48
C SER A 192 0.69 15.05 16.26
N THR A 193 1.73 14.45 15.67
CA THR A 193 1.74 12.99 15.44
C THR A 193 1.72 12.19 16.75
N GLU A 194 2.27 12.74 17.81
CA GLU A 194 2.33 12.17 19.15
C GLU A 194 0.93 12.15 19.78
N ILE A 195 0.19 13.26 19.70
CA ILE A 195 -1.19 13.34 20.18
C ILE A 195 -2.08 12.31 19.45
N VAL A 196 -1.97 12.24 18.11
CA VAL A 196 -2.76 11.29 17.32
C VAL A 196 -2.35 9.85 17.63
N SER A 197 -1.06 9.57 17.82
CA SER A 197 -0.58 8.26 18.24
C SER A 197 -1.21 7.82 19.56
N ASP A 198 -1.22 8.70 20.58
CA ASP A 198 -1.83 8.40 21.87
C ASP A 198 -3.34 8.16 21.75
N MET A 199 -4.04 8.92 20.89
CA MET A 199 -5.47 8.71 20.65
C MET A 199 -5.76 7.43 19.86
N CYS A 200 -4.90 7.05 18.91
CA CYS A 200 -4.98 5.76 18.24
C CYS A 200 -4.84 4.60 19.24
N ILE A 201 -3.89 4.70 20.18
CA ILE A 201 -3.69 3.69 21.23
C ILE A 201 -4.93 3.57 22.11
N LYS A 202 -5.51 4.70 22.56
CA LYS A 202 -6.74 4.71 23.35
C LYS A 202 -7.92 4.08 22.60
N SER A 203 -8.15 4.48 21.36
CA SER A 203 -9.24 3.93 20.53
C SER A 203 -9.04 2.44 20.22
N PHE A 204 -7.79 1.99 20.09
CA PHE A 204 -7.48 0.57 19.92
C PHE A 204 -7.76 -0.22 21.19
N ALA A 205 -7.38 0.31 22.35
CA ALA A 205 -7.67 -0.28 23.66
C ALA A 205 -9.18 -0.41 23.90
N ASP A 206 -9.95 0.63 23.60
CA ASP A 206 -11.41 0.63 23.71
C ASP A 206 -12.04 -0.48 22.85
N GLU A 207 -11.55 -0.67 21.62
CA GLU A 207 -12.13 -1.61 20.65
C GLU A 207 -11.67 -3.07 20.83
N TYR A 208 -10.43 -3.30 21.30
CA TYR A 208 -9.82 -4.63 21.35
C TYR A 208 -9.57 -5.16 22.76
N ALA A 209 -9.61 -4.32 23.80
CA ALA A 209 -9.35 -4.71 25.18
C ALA A 209 -10.40 -4.20 26.19
N HIS A 210 -11.50 -3.61 25.71
CA HIS A 210 -12.54 -3.00 26.57
C HIS A 210 -11.98 -1.89 27.50
N GLY A 211 -10.90 -1.22 27.09
CA GLY A 211 -10.20 -0.18 27.86
C GLY A 211 -8.69 -0.43 27.94
N SER A 212 -7.97 0.42 28.70
CA SER A 212 -6.51 0.35 28.83
C SER A 212 -5.99 -0.83 29.65
N ASP A 213 -6.84 -1.41 30.50
CA ASP A 213 -6.47 -2.52 31.40
C ASP A 213 -6.40 -3.84 30.62
N GLY A 214 -5.36 -4.02 29.82
CA GLY A 214 -5.15 -5.27 29.08
C GLY A 214 -4.36 -5.16 27.78
N ILE A 215 -3.99 -3.96 27.33
CA ILE A 215 -3.10 -3.82 26.16
C ILE A 215 -1.64 -3.87 26.57
N ILE A 216 -0.83 -4.60 25.81
CA ILE A 216 0.64 -4.56 25.93
C ILE A 216 1.15 -3.44 25.04
N ILE A 217 1.97 -2.54 25.56
CA ILE A 217 2.59 -1.46 24.78
C ILE A 217 4.11 -1.65 24.79
N GLU A 218 4.69 -1.81 23.60
CA GLU A 218 6.13 -1.90 23.40
C GLU A 218 6.59 -0.74 22.52
N LYS A 219 7.55 0.05 23.01
CA LYS A 219 8.20 1.12 22.25
C LYS A 219 9.66 0.77 22.03
N ASP A 220 10.07 0.69 20.77
CA ASP A 220 11.40 0.25 20.33
C ASP A 220 11.90 -1.02 21.06
N PRO A 221 11.10 -2.10 21.08
CA PRO A 221 11.47 -3.32 21.79
C PRO A 221 12.76 -3.93 21.23
N GLU A 222 13.51 -4.62 22.08
CA GLU A 222 14.83 -5.16 21.76
C GLU A 222 14.83 -6.08 20.53
N TRP A 223 13.73 -6.82 20.32
CA TRP A 223 13.58 -7.73 19.18
C TRP A 223 13.61 -7.01 17.82
N PHE A 224 13.48 -5.67 17.77
CA PHE A 224 13.69 -4.89 16.55
C PHE A 224 15.07 -5.12 15.92
N ASN A 225 16.08 -5.57 16.67
CA ASN A 225 17.45 -5.75 16.18
C ASN A 225 17.84 -7.22 15.92
N ASN A 226 16.86 -8.13 15.86
CA ASN A 226 17.14 -9.53 15.56
C ASN A 226 17.59 -9.75 14.10
N GLU A 227 18.15 -10.94 13.83
CA GLU A 227 18.71 -11.29 12.51
C GLU A 227 17.65 -11.32 11.40
N ASP A 228 16.43 -11.77 11.69
CA ASP A 228 15.34 -11.81 10.70
C ASP A 228 14.97 -10.41 10.19
N ILE A 229 14.89 -9.41 11.08
CA ILE A 229 14.62 -8.03 10.71
C ILE A 229 15.81 -7.44 9.94
N ASN A 230 17.04 -7.83 10.28
CA ASN A 230 18.23 -7.39 9.54
C ASN A 230 18.22 -7.95 8.11
N GLY A 231 17.89 -9.24 7.92
CA GLY A 231 17.71 -9.80 6.58
C GLY A 231 16.57 -9.15 5.79
N LEU A 232 15.46 -8.82 6.45
CA LEU A 232 14.38 -8.04 5.84
C LEU A 232 14.83 -6.61 5.48
N TYR A 233 15.67 -5.99 6.30
CA TYR A 233 16.23 -4.66 6.04
C TYR A 233 17.11 -4.67 4.80
N GLU A 234 18.02 -5.63 4.68
CA GLU A 234 18.86 -5.81 3.50
C GLU A 234 18.00 -5.96 2.23
N LYS A 235 16.95 -6.79 2.29
CA LYS A 235 15.97 -6.91 1.21
C LYS A 235 15.32 -5.55 0.92
N ASN A 236 14.76 -4.87 1.92
CA ASN A 236 14.00 -3.63 1.75
C ASN A 236 14.86 -2.45 1.26
N ALA A 237 16.15 -2.43 1.61
CA ALA A 237 17.15 -1.47 1.16
C ALA A 237 17.73 -1.82 -0.22
N SER A 238 17.65 -3.08 -0.65
CA SER A 238 18.24 -3.54 -1.91
C SER A 238 17.64 -2.82 -3.13
N TRP A 239 18.48 -2.64 -4.15
CA TRP A 239 18.06 -2.07 -5.42
C TRP A 239 16.99 -2.96 -6.09
N ASP A 240 17.22 -4.27 -6.09
CA ASP A 240 16.36 -5.25 -6.72
C ASP A 240 14.93 -5.23 -6.17
N TRP A 241 14.77 -5.06 -4.85
CA TRP A 241 13.45 -4.94 -4.26
C TRP A 241 12.81 -3.57 -4.54
N ARG A 242 13.54 -2.47 -4.30
CA ARG A 242 12.96 -1.12 -4.42
C ARG A 242 12.57 -0.79 -5.86
N TYR A 243 13.44 -1.13 -6.80
CA TYR A 243 13.29 -0.76 -8.20
C TYR A 243 12.71 -1.90 -9.03
N GLY A 244 13.03 -3.15 -8.71
CA GLY A 244 12.72 -4.30 -9.57
C GLY A 244 13.74 -4.45 -10.68
N LYS A 245 13.50 -5.40 -11.59
CA LYS A 245 14.36 -5.62 -12.76
C LYS A 245 14.13 -4.52 -13.80
N ALA A 246 15.20 -3.83 -14.19
CA ALA A 246 15.20 -2.92 -15.33
C ALA A 246 15.28 -3.73 -16.63
N ALA A 247 14.15 -4.27 -17.09
CA ALA A 247 14.11 -4.99 -18.36
C ALA A 247 13.79 -4.04 -19.52
N LYS A 248 14.53 -4.18 -20.62
CA LYS A 248 14.19 -3.55 -21.90
C LYS A 248 13.10 -4.39 -22.54
N PHE A 249 11.91 -3.81 -22.68
CA PHE A 249 10.76 -4.49 -23.26
C PHE A 249 10.47 -3.99 -24.66
N GLN A 250 10.09 -4.92 -25.56
CA GLN A 250 9.75 -4.62 -26.95
C GLN A 250 8.35 -4.01 -27.09
N VAL A 251 7.40 -4.50 -26.28
CA VAL A 251 5.99 -4.11 -26.35
C VAL A 251 5.53 -3.61 -24.99
N LEU A 252 4.78 -2.51 -24.99
CA LEU A 252 4.03 -2.00 -23.84
C LEU A 252 2.54 -1.95 -24.19
N LEU A 253 1.73 -2.66 -23.39
CA LEU A 253 0.27 -2.53 -23.39
C LEU A 253 -0.17 -1.93 -22.05
N GLU A 254 -0.99 -0.90 -22.09
CA GLU A 254 -1.50 -0.26 -20.87
C GLU A 254 -2.97 0.11 -20.97
N THR A 255 -3.67 0.05 -19.84
CA THR A 255 -5.06 0.49 -19.70
C THR A 255 -5.40 0.75 -18.23
N ARG A 256 -6.51 1.46 -18.00
CA ARG A 256 -7.07 1.72 -16.68
C ARG A 256 -8.44 1.07 -16.53
N PHE A 257 -8.57 0.20 -15.53
CA PHE A 257 -9.84 -0.36 -15.08
C PHE A 257 -10.35 0.35 -13.82
N ASN A 258 -11.58 0.05 -13.44
CA ASN A 258 -12.18 0.56 -12.21
C ASN A 258 -11.43 0.08 -10.95
N TRP A 259 -10.76 -1.08 -11.03
CA TRP A 259 -9.99 -1.66 -9.93
C TRP A 259 -8.53 -1.21 -9.87
N GLY A 260 -7.96 -0.70 -10.97
CA GLY A 260 -6.59 -0.23 -11.04
C GLY A 260 -6.10 -0.06 -12.48
N GLU A 261 -4.94 0.55 -12.63
CA GLU A 261 -4.19 0.61 -13.87
C GLU A 261 -3.35 -0.65 -14.05
N ILE A 262 -3.19 -1.13 -15.28
CA ILE A 262 -2.29 -2.24 -15.62
C ILE A 262 -1.34 -1.83 -16.74
N GLN A 263 -0.09 -2.25 -16.62
CA GLN A 263 0.95 -2.11 -17.63
C GLN A 263 1.56 -3.48 -17.84
N ILE A 264 1.51 -3.96 -19.08
CA ILE A 264 2.05 -5.26 -19.49
C ILE A 264 3.19 -4.98 -20.44
N HIS A 265 4.40 -5.30 -19.97
CA HIS A 265 5.61 -5.19 -20.76
C HIS A 265 6.03 -6.58 -21.25
N ILE A 266 6.24 -6.73 -22.55
CA ILE A 266 6.45 -8.04 -23.19
C ILE A 266 7.73 -8.03 -24.02
N ASN A 267 8.51 -9.12 -23.90
CA ASN A 267 9.55 -9.50 -24.85
C ASN A 267 9.14 -10.79 -25.57
N THR A 268 9.37 -10.82 -26.88
CA THR A 268 9.08 -12.00 -27.70
C THR A 268 10.34 -12.55 -28.34
N LYS A 269 10.38 -13.89 -28.47
CA LYS A 269 11.36 -14.63 -29.25
C LYS A 269 10.62 -15.58 -30.17
N ASN A 270 10.82 -15.43 -31.48
CA ASN A 270 10.07 -16.20 -32.50
C ASN A 270 8.55 -16.13 -32.33
N ALA A 271 8.02 -14.94 -32.03
CA ALA A 271 6.59 -14.67 -31.76
C ALA A 271 6.01 -15.44 -30.55
N ILE A 272 6.86 -15.96 -29.66
CA ILE A 272 6.48 -16.53 -28.36
C ILE A 272 6.89 -15.55 -27.28
N ILE A 273 6.02 -15.34 -26.29
CA ILE A 273 6.30 -14.50 -25.12
C ILE A 273 7.33 -15.20 -24.24
N ASP A 274 8.53 -14.62 -24.19
CA ASP A 274 9.68 -15.16 -23.45
C ASP A 274 9.78 -14.53 -22.06
N GLU A 275 9.56 -13.21 -21.98
CA GLU A 275 9.54 -12.48 -20.72
C GLU A 275 8.34 -11.52 -20.66
N VAL A 276 7.80 -11.36 -19.46
CA VAL A 276 6.74 -10.40 -19.17
C VAL A 276 6.98 -9.75 -17.81
N ALA A 277 6.76 -8.44 -17.73
CA ALA A 277 6.61 -7.74 -16.46
C ALA A 277 5.26 -7.03 -16.43
N ILE A 278 4.55 -7.18 -15.32
CA ILE A 278 3.24 -6.56 -15.12
C ILE A 278 3.33 -5.61 -13.94
N TYR A 279 2.98 -4.35 -14.18
CA TYR A 279 2.91 -3.32 -13.15
C TYR A 279 1.49 -2.81 -12.97
N SER A 280 1.13 -2.48 -11.74
CA SER A 280 -0.22 -2.03 -11.40
C SER A 280 -0.29 -1.25 -10.09
N ASP A 281 -1.25 -0.31 -10.00
CA ASP A 281 -1.68 0.33 -8.75
C ASP A 281 -2.86 -0.40 -8.08
N CYS A 282 -3.19 -1.62 -8.54
CA CYS A 282 -4.23 -2.46 -7.95
C CYS A 282 -3.92 -2.80 -6.48
N LEU A 283 -4.95 -2.82 -5.64
CA LEU A 283 -4.85 -3.19 -4.22
C LEU A 283 -4.59 -4.68 -4.01
N ASP A 284 -5.12 -5.55 -4.88
CA ASP A 284 -4.89 -7.00 -4.83
C ASP A 284 -3.54 -7.36 -5.45
N GLN A 285 -2.49 -7.25 -4.63
CA GLN A 285 -1.13 -7.48 -5.08
C GLN A 285 -0.85 -8.92 -5.50
N ASP A 286 -1.52 -9.90 -4.89
CA ASP A 286 -1.34 -11.31 -5.23
C ASP A 286 -1.93 -11.59 -6.60
N PHE A 287 -3.10 -11.04 -6.92
CA PHE A 287 -3.68 -11.18 -8.26
C PHE A 287 -2.70 -10.73 -9.34
N ILE A 288 -2.11 -9.53 -9.19
CA ILE A 288 -1.14 -9.01 -10.16
C ILE A 288 0.11 -9.89 -10.24
N GLY A 289 0.57 -10.44 -9.10
CA GLY A 289 1.72 -11.35 -9.06
C GLY A 289 1.48 -12.68 -9.77
N LEU A 290 0.24 -13.12 -9.96
CA LEU A 290 -0.10 -14.35 -10.69
C LEU A 290 -0.11 -14.16 -12.21
N LEU A 291 -0.30 -12.92 -12.69
CA LEU A 291 -0.52 -12.66 -14.10
C LEU A 291 0.69 -13.02 -14.99
N PRO A 292 1.95 -12.71 -14.65
CA PRO A 292 3.10 -13.00 -15.52
C PRO A 292 3.14 -14.44 -16.05
N ASP A 293 2.94 -15.41 -15.17
CA ASP A 293 2.99 -16.84 -15.51
C ASP A 293 1.88 -17.27 -16.49
N MET A 294 0.81 -16.48 -16.61
CA MET A 294 -0.28 -16.74 -17.55
C MET A 294 0.04 -16.31 -18.99
N PHE A 295 1.09 -15.51 -19.21
CA PHE A 295 1.51 -15.02 -20.52
C PHE A 295 2.73 -15.76 -21.08
N ILE A 296 3.64 -16.21 -20.20
CA ILE A 296 4.92 -16.82 -20.60
C ILE A 296 4.67 -18.11 -21.40
N GLN A 297 5.50 -18.33 -22.43
CA GLN A 297 5.41 -19.44 -23.40
C GLN A 297 4.14 -19.46 -24.29
N GLU A 298 3.30 -18.42 -24.23
CA GLU A 298 2.18 -18.29 -25.18
C GLU A 298 2.62 -17.58 -26.46
N LYS A 299 1.92 -17.86 -27.56
CA LYS A 299 2.10 -17.11 -28.80
C LYS A 299 1.65 -15.67 -28.57
N TYR A 300 2.42 -14.70 -29.07
CA TYR A 300 2.04 -13.29 -29.05
C TYR A 300 0.89 -13.04 -30.05
N ASN A 301 -0.33 -13.32 -29.61
CA ASN A 301 -1.57 -13.15 -30.35
C ASN A 301 -2.71 -12.85 -29.37
N SER A 302 -3.51 -11.81 -29.67
CA SER A 302 -4.50 -11.32 -28.70
C SER A 302 -5.56 -12.35 -28.31
N SER A 303 -6.03 -13.17 -29.25
CA SER A 303 -7.07 -14.17 -29.00
C SER A 303 -6.54 -15.37 -28.21
N ILE A 304 -5.32 -15.82 -28.49
CA ILE A 304 -4.67 -16.91 -27.73
C ILE A 304 -4.47 -16.49 -26.27
N ILE A 305 -3.92 -15.29 -26.04
CA ILE A 305 -3.70 -14.76 -24.70
C ILE A 305 -5.03 -14.61 -23.95
N ALA A 306 -6.04 -14.00 -24.57
CA ALA A 306 -7.35 -13.83 -23.94
C ALA A 306 -7.99 -15.17 -23.57
N HIS A 307 -7.91 -16.18 -24.46
CA HIS A 307 -8.41 -17.53 -24.17
C HIS A 307 -7.67 -18.17 -22.99
N LYS A 308 -6.33 -18.05 -22.95
CA LYS A 308 -5.51 -18.56 -21.85
C LYS A 308 -5.90 -17.94 -20.52
N LEU A 309 -6.08 -16.61 -20.48
CA LEU A 309 -6.51 -15.90 -19.27
C LEU A 309 -7.87 -16.43 -18.79
N ARG A 310 -8.87 -16.53 -19.67
CA ARG A 310 -10.22 -17.02 -19.31
C ARG A 310 -10.25 -18.45 -18.78
N ASN A 311 -9.32 -19.30 -19.22
CA ASN A 311 -9.26 -20.70 -18.76
C ASN A 311 -8.69 -20.88 -17.35
N ASN A 312 -8.07 -19.85 -16.76
CA ASN A 312 -7.64 -19.90 -15.38
C ASN A 312 -8.85 -19.76 -14.44
N LYS A 313 -8.85 -20.55 -13.36
CA LYS A 313 -9.90 -20.51 -12.33
C LYS A 313 -9.41 -19.77 -11.11
N LEU A 314 -9.95 -18.59 -10.85
CA LEU A 314 -9.66 -17.79 -9.67
C LEU A 314 -10.91 -17.61 -8.79
N SER A 315 -10.73 -16.97 -7.62
CA SER A 315 -11.87 -16.54 -6.81
C SER A 315 -12.75 -15.55 -7.59
N GLN A 316 -14.05 -15.47 -7.27
CA GLN A 316 -15.03 -14.68 -8.04
C GLN A 316 -14.57 -13.24 -8.33
N GLY A 317 -14.01 -12.53 -7.34
CA GLY A 317 -13.52 -11.17 -7.52
C GLY A 317 -12.32 -11.08 -8.47
N ARG A 318 -11.36 -12.01 -8.36
CA ARG A 318 -10.19 -12.08 -9.25
C ARG A 318 -10.54 -12.57 -10.65
N GLN A 319 -11.54 -13.45 -10.76
CA GLN A 319 -12.04 -13.94 -12.04
C GLN A 319 -12.57 -12.80 -12.89
N LYS A 320 -13.38 -11.91 -12.30
CA LYS A 320 -13.87 -10.72 -12.99
C LYS A 320 -12.74 -9.81 -13.47
N MET A 321 -11.74 -9.54 -12.63
CA MET A 321 -10.58 -8.74 -13.03
C MET A 321 -9.79 -9.41 -14.17
N LEU A 322 -9.70 -10.74 -14.18
CA LEU A 322 -9.05 -11.50 -15.23
C LEU A 322 -9.82 -11.44 -16.55
N GLU A 323 -11.15 -11.52 -16.49
CA GLU A 323 -12.05 -11.34 -17.63
C GLU A 323 -11.94 -9.92 -18.22
N ASP A 324 -11.93 -8.89 -17.38
CA ASP A 324 -11.71 -7.50 -17.82
C ASP A 324 -10.41 -7.37 -18.64
N ILE A 325 -9.32 -8.01 -18.19
CA ILE A 325 -8.03 -8.01 -18.90
C ILE A 325 -8.13 -8.81 -20.20
N ALA A 326 -8.75 -9.98 -20.18
CA ALA A 326 -8.89 -10.84 -21.37
C ALA A 326 -9.70 -10.14 -22.47
N ASP A 327 -10.83 -9.53 -22.13
CA ASP A 327 -11.68 -8.77 -23.04
C ASP A 327 -10.92 -7.58 -23.63
N TRP A 328 -10.16 -6.86 -22.80
CA TRP A 328 -9.34 -5.74 -23.26
C TRP A 328 -8.24 -6.17 -24.23
N ILE A 329 -7.52 -7.26 -23.93
CA ILE A 329 -6.45 -7.78 -24.79
C ILE A 329 -7.04 -8.27 -26.11
N GLU A 330 -8.13 -9.02 -26.10
CA GLU A 330 -8.77 -9.55 -27.31
C GLU A 330 -9.15 -8.43 -28.29
N ASN A 331 -9.62 -7.29 -27.75
CA ASN A 331 -9.98 -6.12 -28.54
C ASN A 331 -8.79 -5.41 -29.22
N LYS A 332 -7.53 -5.71 -28.85
CA LYS A 332 -6.34 -5.12 -29.48
C LYS A 332 -6.02 -5.73 -30.85
N LYS A 333 -6.48 -6.96 -31.15
CA LYS A 333 -6.39 -7.63 -32.46
C LYS A 333 -4.98 -7.65 -33.10
N PHE A 334 -3.96 -8.00 -32.32
CA PHE A 334 -2.58 -8.19 -32.80
C PHE A 334 -2.22 -9.65 -33.06
#